data_AF-A0A4Y2J3A7-F1
#
_entry.id   AF-A0A4Y2J3A7-F1
#
_cell.length_a   1.000
_cell.length_b   1.000
_cell.length_c   1.000
_cell.angle_alpha   90.00
_cell.angle_beta   90.00
_cell.angle_gamma   90.00
#
_symmetry.space_group_name_H-M   'P 1'
#
loop_
_entity.id
_entity.type
_entity.pdbx_description
1 polymer ?
#
loop_
_entity_poly.entity_id
_entity_poly.type
_entity_poly.pdbx_seq_one_letter_code
_entity_poly.pdbx_strand_id
1 'polypeptide(L)'
;MDRCCRKKEDFAKVLDSNSEFKGSNSWLEKFKERHSIAFRKLCVECGSVDESSCEEWLSELPSLLKDYKADDAFNADETGLFF
;
A
#
# COMPACT_ATOMS: atom_id res chain seq x y z
N MET A 1 3.12 -17.23 -2.42
CA MET A 1 2.13 -17.12 -3.51
C MET A 1 1.84 -15.64 -3.73
N ASP A 2 2.32 -15.11 -4.84
CA ASP A 2 2.56 -13.68 -5.04
C ASP A 2 1.31 -12.81 -5.06
N ARG A 3 1.39 -11.71 -4.29
CA ARG A 3 0.40 -10.62 -4.17
C ARG A 3 0.01 -9.98 -5.51
N CYS A 4 0.75 -10.27 -6.57
CA CYS A 4 0.54 -9.78 -7.93
C CYS A 4 -0.71 -10.39 -8.62
N CYS A 5 -1.10 -11.63 -8.29
CA CYS A 5 -2.22 -12.28 -8.98
C CYS A 5 -3.59 -11.74 -8.55
N ARG A 6 -3.82 -11.48 -7.24
CA ARG A 6 -5.11 -10.98 -6.72
C ARG A 6 -5.50 -9.63 -7.32
N LYS A 7 -4.53 -8.73 -7.51
CA LYS A 7 -4.78 -7.39 -8.03
C LYS A 7 -5.37 -7.38 -9.46
N LYS A 8 -5.12 -8.42 -10.26
CA LYS A 8 -5.66 -8.54 -11.63
C LYS A 8 -7.15 -8.89 -11.62
N GLU A 9 -7.55 -9.74 -10.69
CA GLU A 9 -8.92 -10.25 -10.56
C GLU A 9 -9.87 -9.16 -10.06
N ASP A 10 -9.40 -8.29 -9.15
CA ASP A 10 -10.19 -7.19 -8.62
C ASP A 10 -10.47 -6.10 -9.67
N PHE A 11 -9.47 -5.77 -10.50
CA PHE A 11 -9.65 -4.83 -11.62
C PHE A 11 -10.64 -5.34 -12.67
N ALA A 12 -10.67 -6.64 -12.95
CA ALA A 12 -11.58 -7.24 -13.91
C ALA A 12 -13.05 -7.20 -13.43
N LYS A 13 -13.28 -7.36 -12.12
CA LYS A 13 -14.63 -7.29 -11.52
C LYS A 13 -15.20 -5.87 -11.49
N VAL A 14 -14.36 -4.85 -11.31
CA VAL A 14 -14.79 -3.44 -11.28
C VAL A 14 -15.16 -2.91 -12.67
N LEU A 15 -14.57 -3.49 -13.74
CA LEU A 15 -14.76 -3.05 -15.11
C LEU A 15 -15.88 -3.79 -15.87
N ASP A 16 -16.78 -4.47 -15.17
CA ASP A 16 -17.74 -5.44 -15.71
C ASP A 16 -18.44 -4.96 -17.00
N SER A 17 -17.89 -5.39 -18.13
CA SER A 17 -18.47 -5.34 -19.46
C SER A 17 -17.79 -6.43 -20.30
N ASN A 18 -18.45 -7.59 -20.29
CA ASN A 18 -18.09 -8.88 -20.90
C ASN A 18 -17.13 -9.75 -20.08
N SER A 19 -17.69 -10.86 -19.59
CA SER A 19 -17.03 -12.00 -18.94
C SER A 19 -15.95 -12.71 -19.78
N GLU A 20 -15.60 -12.19 -20.95
CA GLU A 20 -14.59 -12.72 -21.87
C GLU A 20 -13.38 -11.80 -22.06
N PHE A 21 -13.29 -10.68 -21.34
CA PHE A 21 -12.13 -9.80 -21.47
C PHE A 21 -10.86 -10.46 -20.90
N LYS A 22 -10.10 -11.12 -21.79
CA LYS A 22 -8.81 -11.74 -21.50
C LYS A 22 -7.68 -10.87 -22.04
N GLY A 23 -7.49 -9.69 -21.45
CA GLY A 23 -6.39 -8.80 -21.79
C GLY A 23 -5.03 -9.47 -21.55
N SER A 24 -4.20 -9.57 -22.59
CA SER A 24 -2.81 -9.98 -22.43
C SER A 24 -2.00 -8.88 -21.74
N ASN A 25 -0.85 -9.24 -21.16
CA ASN A 25 0.07 -8.23 -20.60
C ASN A 25 0.42 -7.16 -21.66
N SER A 26 0.52 -7.54 -22.94
CA SER A 26 0.78 -6.61 -24.04
C SER A 26 -0.35 -5.63 -24.30
N TRP A 27 -1.62 -6.01 -24.06
CA TRP A 27 -2.74 -5.08 -24.13
C TRP A 27 -2.64 -4.02 -23.05
N LEU A 28 -2.31 -4.44 -21.83
CA LEU A 28 -2.15 -3.54 -20.69
C LEU A 28 -0.99 -2.55 -20.89
N GLU A 29 0.15 -3.00 -21.42
CA GLU A 29 1.29 -2.12 -21.70
C GLU A 29 0.94 -1.06 -22.76
N LYS A 30 0.28 -1.47 -23.86
CA LYS A 30 -0.17 -0.53 -24.90
C LYS A 30 -1.22 0.46 -24.40
N PHE A 31 -2.10 0.02 -23.51
CA PHE A 31 -3.09 0.90 -22.88
C PHE A 31 -2.41 1.96 -22.01
N LYS A 32 -1.43 1.56 -21.18
CA LYS A 32 -0.62 2.48 -20.38
C LYS A 32 0.10 3.51 -21.24
N GLU A 33 0.74 3.07 -22.33
CA GLU A 33 1.48 3.95 -23.24
C GLU A 33 0.56 4.99 -23.90
N ARG A 34 -0.59 4.56 -24.44
CA ARG A 34 -1.56 5.45 -25.10
C ARG A 34 -2.12 6.53 -24.19
N HIS A 35 -2.30 6.21 -22.91
CA HIS A 35 -2.89 7.11 -21.93
C HIS A 35 -1.86 7.70 -20.95
N SER A 36 -0.57 7.48 -21.19
CA SER A 36 0.53 7.92 -20.31
C SER A 36 0.33 7.53 -18.84
N ILE A 37 -0.25 6.36 -18.58
CA ILE A 37 -0.52 5.84 -17.24
C ILE A 37 0.74 5.16 -16.71
N ALA A 38 1.43 5.81 -15.79
CA ALA A 38 2.56 5.23 -15.07
C ALA A 38 2.09 4.64 -13.73
N PHE A 39 2.32 3.34 -13.50
CA PHE A 39 2.17 2.76 -12.17
C PHE A 39 3.36 3.19 -11.32
N ARG A 40 3.17 4.19 -10.48
CA ARG A 40 4.12 4.50 -9.41
C ARG A 40 3.72 3.71 -8.19
N LYS A 41 4.69 3.04 -7.55
CA LYS A 41 4.49 2.53 -6.20
C LYS A 41 4.38 3.76 -5.30
N LEU A 42 3.16 4.12 -4.91
CA LEU A 42 2.92 5.06 -3.82
C LEU A 42 3.45 4.39 -2.54
N CYS A 43 4.72 4.62 -2.25
CA CYS A 43 5.34 4.31 -0.97
C CYS A 43 5.36 5.64 -0.21
N VAL A 44 4.21 6.07 0.31
CA VAL A 44 4.09 7.39 0.94
C VAL A 44 4.78 7.39 2.32
N GLU A 45 4.96 6.22 2.95
CA GLU A 45 5.49 6.13 4.31
C GLU A 45 6.89 5.50 4.41
N CYS A 46 7.38 4.83 3.37
CA CYS A 46 8.64 4.08 3.42
C CYS A 46 9.85 4.89 2.91
N GLY A 47 9.65 6.17 2.57
CA GLY A 47 10.55 6.91 1.68
C GLY A 47 11.74 7.61 2.34
N SER A 48 11.80 7.74 3.67
CA SER A 48 12.75 8.66 4.29
C SER A 48 13.28 8.28 5.68
N VAL A 49 12.97 7.09 6.20
CA VAL A 49 13.48 6.65 7.50
C VAL A 49 14.65 5.70 7.27
N ASP A 50 15.79 6.05 7.85
CA ASP A 50 16.99 5.22 7.83
C ASP A 50 16.77 3.94 8.66
N GLU A 51 17.25 2.80 8.16
CA GLU A 51 17.05 1.50 8.80
C GLU A 51 17.64 1.46 10.22
N SER A 52 18.75 2.17 10.47
CA SER A 52 19.33 2.27 11.82
C SER A 52 18.45 3.07 12.78
N SER A 53 17.78 4.12 12.29
CA SER A 53 16.81 4.88 13.10
C SER A 53 15.59 4.05 13.46
N CYS A 54 15.14 3.15 12.56
CA CYS A 54 14.08 2.19 12.87
C CYS A 54 14.51 1.19 13.95
N GLU A 55 15.72 0.62 13.85
CA GLU A 55 16.23 -0.33 14.83
C GLU A 55 16.42 0.30 16.22
N GLU A 56 16.97 1.52 16.28
CA GLU A 56 17.11 2.29 17.52
C GLU A 56 15.73 2.53 18.16
N TRP A 57 14.76 2.99 17.37
CA TRP A 57 13.41 3.26 17.87
C TRP A 57 12.70 1.99 18.36
N LEU A 58 12.87 0.86 17.67
CA LEU A 58 12.34 -0.43 18.10
C LEU A 58 12.97 -0.91 19.42
N SER A 59 14.22 -0.56 19.69
CA SER A 59 14.90 -0.92 20.94
C SER A 59 14.42 -0.11 22.15
N GLU A 60 14.02 1.14 21.92
CA GLU A 60 13.49 2.05 22.96
C GLU A 60 11.99 1.84 23.23
N LEU A 61 11.24 1.31 22.26
CA LEU A 61 9.79 1.12 22.35
C LEU A 61 9.31 0.34 23.61
N PRO A 62 9.96 -0.76 24.03
CA PRO A 62 9.55 -1.51 25.22
C PRO A 62 9.73 -0.73 26.53
N SER A 63 10.73 0.17 26.60
CA SER A 63 10.96 0.98 27.79
C SER A 63 9.87 2.04 27.92
N LEU A 64 9.46 2.64 26.80
CA LEU A 64 8.40 3.64 26.73
C LEU A 64 7.02 3.06 27.06
N LEU A 65 6.74 1.82 26.64
CA LEU A 65 5.46 1.15 26.85
C LEU A 65 5.34 0.45 28.21
N LYS A 66 6.40 0.40 29.02
CA LYS A 66 6.45 -0.37 30.28
C LYS A 66 5.32 -0.01 31.26
N ASP A 67 4.92 1.25 31.29
CA ASP A 67 3.91 1.77 32.22
C ASP A 67 2.50 1.85 31.61
N TYR A 68 2.35 1.48 30.33
CA TYR A 68 1.09 1.50 29.60
C TYR A 68 0.54 0.08 29.43
N LYS A 69 -0.78 -0.07 29.46
CA LYS A 69 -1.41 -1.34 29.09
C LYS A 69 -1.51 -1.43 27.58
N ALA A 70 -1.65 -2.65 27.07
CA ALA A 70 -1.90 -2.86 25.65
C ALA A 70 -3.16 -2.11 25.15
N ASP A 71 -4.16 -1.96 26.02
CA ASP A 71 -5.40 -1.22 25.73
C ASP A 71 -5.20 0.31 25.62
N ASP A 72 -4.06 0.83 26.07
CA ASP A 72 -3.72 2.27 26.03
C ASP A 72 -2.95 2.66 24.74
N ALA A 73 -2.71 1.70 23.83
CA ALA A 73 -2.01 1.93 22.57
C ALA A 73 -3.00 2.23 21.43
N PHE A 74 -3.03 3.49 20.97
CA PHE A 74 -3.92 3.95 19.89
C PHE A 74 -3.12 4.39 18.66
N ASN A 75 -3.61 4.04 17.46
CA ASN A 75 -3.07 4.58 16.21
C ASN A 75 -3.80 5.88 15.83
N ALA A 76 -3.05 6.95 15.59
CA ALA A 76 -3.58 8.27 15.20
C ALA A 76 -3.12 8.70 13.79
N ASP A 77 -2.57 7.77 13.01
CA ASP A 77 -2.01 7.98 11.68
C ASP A 77 -2.99 8.66 10.68
N GLU A 78 -4.30 8.45 10.82
CA GLU A 78 -5.31 8.97 9.89
C GLU A 78 -6.28 9.96 10.55
N THR A 79 -5.79 10.99 11.25
CA THR A 79 -6.67 12.11 11.65
C THR A 79 -6.83 13.11 10.51
N GLY A 80 -7.81 12.87 9.64
CA GLY A 80 -8.27 13.84 8.66
C GLY A 80 -9.05 14.98 9.33
N LEU A 81 -8.41 16.13 9.52
CA LEU A 81 -9.09 17.36 9.91
C LEU A 81 -9.81 17.94 8.68
N PHE A 82 -11.13 17.82 8.64
CA PHE A 82 -11.97 18.45 7.63
C PHE A 82 -12.67 19.69 8.24
N PHE A 83 -12.57 20.85 7.57
CA PHE A 83 -13.31 22.09 7.88
C PHE A 83 -14.37 22.35 6.80
#